data_AF-A0A7N2MIC3-F1
#
_entry.id   AF-A0A7N2MIC3-F1
#
_cell.length_a   1.000
_cell.length_b   1.000
_cell.length_c   1.000
_cell.angle_alpha   90.00
_cell.angle_beta   90.00
_cell.angle_gamma   90.00
#
_symmetry.space_group_name_H-M   'P 1'
#
loop_
_entity.id
_entity.type
_entity.pdbx_description
1 polymer ?
#
loop_
_entity_poly.entity_id
_entity_poly.type
_entity_poly.pdbx_seq_one_letter_code
_entity_poly.pdbx_strand_id
1 'polypeptide(L)'
;MGCTFRPHFGYCRRISTKVNVLITVSDDIYDVYGTLDELELFTNAVERWDINAMDGLPNYMKICFLALHNSVNEMAFDILKEQELHIIRYFKKRWADLCRAYLLEAKWYYSGGDVPKSIQCYMNETGASEEDAREFIRCLISATWKKMIGEQSMTSPFSKTFIEIEFNLGRMAQCIYQYGDGHGVRNHETKDHLLSLFVQLIPP
;
A
#
# COMPACT_ATOMS: atom_id res chain seq x y z
N MET A 1 -6.17 -7.46 9.40
CA MET A 1 -7.38 -7.88 10.14
C MET A 1 -8.57 -6.96 9.88
N GLY A 2 -8.43 -5.64 10.02
CA GLY A 2 -9.56 -4.70 9.87
C GLY A 2 -10.34 -4.83 8.55
N CYS A 3 -9.66 -5.09 7.42
CA CYS A 3 -10.33 -5.26 6.13
C CYS A 3 -11.17 -6.55 5.99
N THR A 4 -10.72 -7.66 6.59
CA THR A 4 -11.23 -9.02 6.30
C THR A 4 -11.24 -9.90 7.55
N PHE A 5 -11.92 -9.47 8.61
CA PHE A 5 -11.88 -10.14 9.92
C PHE A 5 -12.62 -11.49 10.00
N ARG A 6 -13.57 -11.78 9.09
CA ARG A 6 -14.38 -13.01 9.16
C ARG A 6 -13.54 -14.28 8.94
N PRO A 7 -13.81 -15.40 9.63
CA PRO A 7 -12.93 -16.59 9.59
C PRO A 7 -12.62 -17.14 8.20
N HIS A 8 -13.62 -17.19 7.31
CA HIS A 8 -13.48 -17.73 5.93
C HIS A 8 -12.55 -16.90 5.03
N PHE A 9 -12.19 -15.67 5.40
CA PHE A 9 -11.19 -14.86 4.68
C PHE A 9 -9.74 -15.15 5.13
N GLY A 10 -9.47 -16.30 5.76
CA GLY A 10 -8.13 -16.67 6.24
C GLY A 10 -7.04 -16.59 5.17
N TYR A 11 -7.31 -17.13 3.97
CA TYR A 11 -6.39 -17.04 2.84
C TYR A 11 -6.13 -15.58 2.42
N CYS A 12 -7.20 -14.80 2.23
CA CYS A 12 -7.11 -13.38 1.87
C CYS A 12 -6.27 -12.59 2.89
N ARG A 13 -6.48 -12.78 4.20
CA ARG A 13 -5.67 -12.13 5.24
C ARG A 13 -4.19 -12.47 5.12
N ARG A 14 -3.86 -13.75 4.94
CA ARG A 14 -2.46 -14.22 4.82
C ARG A 14 -1.78 -13.56 3.62
N ILE A 15 -2.46 -13.54 2.48
CA ILE A 15 -1.95 -12.92 1.25
C ILE A 15 -1.81 -11.41 1.39
N SER A 16 -2.84 -10.71 1.90
CA SER A 16 -2.77 -9.26 2.13
C SER A 16 -1.63 -8.89 3.07
N THR A 17 -1.36 -9.68 4.12
CA THR A 17 -0.21 -9.45 5.00
C THR A 17 1.12 -9.61 4.25
N LYS A 18 1.30 -10.66 3.44
CA LYS A 18 2.51 -10.81 2.61
C LYS A 18 2.70 -9.60 1.68
N VAL A 19 1.64 -9.17 1.01
CA VAL A 19 1.66 -8.01 0.10
C VAL A 19 2.03 -6.73 0.86
N ASN A 20 1.39 -6.45 2.00
CA ASN A 20 1.68 -5.25 2.78
C ASN A 20 3.14 -5.19 3.25
N VAL A 21 3.70 -6.32 3.70
CA VAL A 21 5.12 -6.39 4.09
C VAL A 21 6.03 -6.12 2.89
N LEU A 22 5.74 -6.71 1.73
CA LEU A 22 6.51 -6.45 0.51
C LEU A 22 6.41 -4.99 0.06
N ILE A 23 5.22 -4.37 0.18
CA ILE A 23 5.03 -2.94 -0.11
C ILE A 23 5.89 -2.12 0.85
N THR A 24 5.83 -2.34 2.15
CA THR A 24 6.63 -1.60 3.15
C THR A 24 8.13 -1.77 2.91
N VAL A 25 8.61 -2.99 2.68
CA VAL A 25 10.04 -3.19 2.39
C VAL A 25 10.45 -2.51 1.08
N SER A 26 9.57 -2.50 0.08
CA SER A 26 9.84 -1.77 -1.17
C SER A 26 9.86 -0.26 -0.92
N ASP A 27 8.90 0.28 -0.17
CA ASP A 27 8.81 1.69 0.24
C ASP A 27 10.15 2.15 0.85
N ASP A 28 10.61 1.46 1.90
CA ASP A 28 11.89 1.71 2.58
C ASP A 28 13.10 1.67 1.62
N ILE A 29 13.07 0.76 0.62
CA ILE A 29 14.13 0.70 -0.39
C ILE A 29 14.18 2.01 -1.20
N TYR A 30 13.03 2.59 -1.57
CA TYR A 30 12.99 3.79 -2.41
C TYR A 30 13.25 5.10 -1.66
N ASP A 31 12.84 5.21 -0.40
CA ASP A 31 12.90 6.48 0.34
C ASP A 31 14.02 6.56 1.39
N VAL A 32 14.57 5.43 1.84
CA VAL A 32 15.64 5.38 2.86
C VAL A 32 16.94 4.75 2.35
N TYR A 33 16.89 3.59 1.69
CA TYR A 33 18.11 2.78 1.48
C TYR A 33 18.77 2.93 0.10
N GLY A 34 17.98 3.01 -0.97
CA GLY A 34 18.47 2.91 -2.33
C GLY A 34 19.08 4.20 -2.87
N THR A 35 20.16 4.07 -3.62
CA THR A 35 20.65 5.17 -4.48
C THR A 35 19.79 5.28 -5.73
N LEU A 36 19.69 6.48 -6.33
CA LEU A 36 18.84 6.68 -7.51
C LEU A 36 19.14 5.69 -8.65
N ASP A 37 20.42 5.41 -8.92
CA ASP A 37 20.85 4.43 -9.93
C ASP A 37 20.37 3.01 -9.61
N GLU A 38 20.46 2.59 -8.35
CA GLU A 38 19.96 1.28 -7.90
C GLU A 38 18.42 1.20 -8.02
N LEU A 39 17.71 2.29 -7.71
CA LEU A 39 16.25 2.35 -7.83
C LEU A 39 15.77 2.25 -9.28
N GLU A 40 16.50 2.84 -10.23
CA GLU A 40 16.21 2.67 -11.66
C GLU A 40 16.37 1.21 -12.10
N LEU A 41 17.45 0.55 -11.67
CA LEU A 41 17.67 -0.87 -11.95
C LEU A 41 16.58 -1.75 -11.32
N PHE A 42 16.21 -1.49 -10.06
CA PHE A 42 15.17 -2.25 -9.37
C PHE A 42 13.80 -2.07 -10.03
N THR A 43 13.43 -0.83 -10.37
CA THR A 43 12.19 -0.54 -11.12
C THR A 43 12.18 -1.32 -12.43
N ASN A 44 13.28 -1.29 -13.19
CA ASN A 44 13.39 -1.98 -14.47
C ASN A 44 13.25 -3.50 -14.32
N ALA A 45 13.84 -4.09 -13.27
CA ALA A 45 13.70 -5.52 -12.99
C ALA A 45 12.25 -5.92 -12.70
N VAL A 46 11.52 -5.11 -11.90
CA VAL A 46 10.09 -5.32 -11.64
C VAL A 46 9.26 -5.17 -12.91
N GLU A 47 9.55 -4.18 -13.76
CA GLU A 47 8.82 -4.00 -15.02
C GLU A 47 9.02 -5.16 -16.00
N ARG A 48 10.26 -5.63 -16.16
CA ARG A 48 10.57 -6.79 -17.00
C ARG A 48 9.97 -8.08 -16.44
N TRP A 49 9.89 -8.17 -15.11
CA TRP A 49 9.42 -9.35 -14.39
C TRP A 49 10.18 -10.62 -14.82
N ASP A 50 11.50 -10.49 -14.92
CA ASP A 50 12.43 -11.57 -15.31
C ASP A 50 13.43 -11.80 -14.18
N ILE A 51 13.58 -13.05 -13.75
CA ILE A 51 14.52 -13.43 -12.68
C ILE A 51 15.96 -13.08 -13.08
N ASN A 52 16.30 -13.14 -14.37
CA ASN A 52 17.65 -12.83 -14.84
C ASN A 52 17.97 -11.32 -14.76
N ALA A 53 16.96 -10.45 -14.72
CA ALA A 53 17.17 -9.01 -14.53
C ALA A 53 17.72 -8.68 -13.12
N MET A 54 17.67 -9.66 -12.21
CA MET A 54 18.18 -9.53 -10.86
C MET A 54 19.71 -9.45 -10.80
N ASP A 55 20.45 -9.98 -11.78
CA ASP A 55 21.92 -10.09 -11.71
C ASP A 55 22.62 -8.74 -11.49
N GLY A 56 22.07 -7.68 -12.09
CA GLY A 56 22.56 -6.30 -11.95
C GLY A 56 22.19 -5.61 -10.64
N LEU A 57 21.37 -6.22 -9.78
CA LEU A 57 20.93 -5.63 -8.52
C LEU A 57 21.92 -5.87 -7.36
N PRO A 58 22.02 -4.94 -6.41
CA PRO A 58 22.66 -5.19 -5.11
C PRO A 58 22.00 -6.34 -4.35
N ASN A 59 22.77 -7.07 -3.54
CA ASN A 59 22.29 -8.28 -2.85
C ASN A 59 21.00 -8.07 -2.02
N TYR A 60 20.83 -6.92 -1.36
CA TYR A 60 19.62 -6.65 -0.57
C TYR A 60 18.37 -6.49 -1.45
N MET A 61 18.51 -5.82 -2.60
CA MET A 61 17.44 -5.69 -3.60
C MET A 61 17.12 -7.02 -4.28
N LYS A 62 18.11 -7.88 -4.51
CA LYS A 62 17.91 -9.24 -5.03
C LYS A 62 16.94 -10.04 -4.14
N ILE A 63 17.15 -9.97 -2.83
CA ILE A 63 16.29 -10.66 -1.85
C ILE A 63 14.86 -10.13 -1.93
N CYS A 64 14.68 -8.80 -1.94
CA CYS A 64 13.35 -8.18 -2.05
C CYS A 64 12.66 -8.55 -3.37
N PHE A 65 13.35 -8.40 -4.50
CA PHE A 65 12.82 -8.74 -5.82
C PHE A 65 12.40 -10.21 -5.91
N LEU A 66 13.23 -11.14 -5.43
CA LEU A 66 12.91 -12.57 -5.45
C LEU A 66 11.73 -12.91 -4.55
N ALA A 67 11.65 -12.30 -3.37
CA ALA A 67 10.52 -12.46 -2.45
C ALA A 67 9.20 -11.94 -3.08
N LEU A 68 9.26 -10.77 -3.72
CA LEU A 68 8.16 -10.19 -4.47
C LEU A 68 7.71 -11.10 -5.62
N HIS A 69 8.66 -11.49 -6.48
CA HIS A 69 8.42 -12.33 -7.64
C HIS A 69 7.76 -13.65 -7.22
N ASN A 70 8.32 -14.35 -6.24
CA ASN A 70 7.79 -15.64 -5.80
C ASN A 70 6.41 -15.51 -5.17
N SER A 71 6.19 -14.52 -4.31
CA SER A 71 4.89 -14.33 -3.63
C SER A 71 3.76 -14.01 -4.63
N VAL A 72 4.05 -13.20 -5.64
CA VAL A 72 3.05 -12.83 -6.66
C VAL A 72 2.77 -13.98 -7.61
N ASN A 73 3.78 -14.75 -8.00
CA ASN A 73 3.58 -15.94 -8.83
C ASN A 73 2.84 -17.05 -8.06
N GLU A 74 3.14 -17.27 -6.78
CA GLU A 74 2.39 -18.17 -5.89
C GLU A 74 0.90 -17.78 -5.86
N MET A 75 0.61 -16.50 -5.61
CA MET A 75 -0.77 -16.00 -5.57
C MET A 75 -1.50 -16.16 -6.90
N ALA A 76 -0.83 -15.86 -8.02
CA ALA A 76 -1.42 -16.03 -9.34
C ALA A 76 -1.68 -17.51 -9.67
N PHE A 77 -0.80 -18.40 -9.23
CA PHE A 77 -0.97 -19.85 -9.38
C PHE A 77 -2.18 -20.35 -8.57
N ASP A 78 -2.30 -19.95 -7.30
CA ASP A 78 -3.44 -20.34 -6.46
C ASP A 78 -4.77 -19.89 -7.07
N ILE A 79 -4.84 -18.67 -7.59
CA ILE A 79 -6.06 -18.14 -8.23
C ILE A 79 -6.35 -18.83 -9.56
N LEU A 80 -5.32 -19.14 -10.35
CA LEU A 80 -5.49 -19.93 -11.57
C LEU A 80 -6.03 -21.34 -11.24
N LYS A 81 -5.52 -21.96 -10.18
CA LYS A 81 -5.92 -23.31 -9.76
C LYS A 81 -7.37 -23.35 -9.22
N GLU A 82 -7.77 -22.35 -8.46
CA GLU A 82 -9.07 -22.34 -7.78
C GLU A 82 -10.20 -21.71 -8.61
N GLN A 83 -9.89 -20.71 -9.43
CA GLN A 83 -10.87 -19.90 -10.15
C GLN A 83 -10.69 -19.95 -11.67
N GLU A 84 -9.65 -20.62 -12.18
CA GLU A 84 -9.30 -20.68 -13.61
C GLU A 84 -9.03 -19.30 -14.23
N LEU A 85 -8.68 -18.32 -13.40
CA LEU A 85 -8.38 -16.95 -13.83
C LEU A 85 -6.89 -16.71 -13.94
N HIS A 86 -6.43 -16.40 -15.15
CA HIS A 86 -5.02 -16.08 -15.41
C HIS A 86 -4.72 -14.59 -15.12
N ILE A 87 -4.51 -14.26 -13.85
CA ILE A 87 -4.43 -12.86 -13.39
C ILE A 87 -3.03 -12.28 -13.23
N ILE A 88 -1.97 -13.07 -13.46
CA ILE A 88 -0.57 -12.64 -13.24
C ILE A 88 -0.25 -11.30 -13.93
N ARG A 89 -0.79 -11.07 -15.14
CA ARG A 89 -0.62 -9.82 -15.89
C ARG A 89 -1.08 -8.59 -15.09
N TYR A 90 -2.19 -8.69 -14.37
CA TYR A 90 -2.71 -7.59 -13.55
C TYR A 90 -1.78 -7.32 -12.37
N PHE A 91 -1.30 -8.36 -11.68
CA PHE A 91 -0.35 -8.18 -10.59
C PHE A 91 0.97 -7.56 -11.04
N LYS A 92 1.57 -8.08 -12.12
CA LYS A 92 2.80 -7.50 -12.71
C LYS A 92 2.62 -6.02 -12.99
N LYS A 93 1.49 -5.65 -13.62
CA LYS A 93 1.17 -4.25 -13.91
C LYS A 93 1.05 -3.42 -12.63
N ARG A 94 0.32 -3.87 -11.60
CA ARG A 94 0.13 -3.10 -10.36
C ARG A 94 1.45 -2.89 -9.61
N TRP A 95 2.33 -3.88 -9.57
CA TRP A 95 3.66 -3.74 -8.96
C TRP A 95 4.58 -2.82 -9.76
N ALA A 96 4.54 -2.91 -11.09
CA ALA A 96 5.27 -1.98 -11.96
C ALA A 96 4.76 -0.54 -11.80
N ASP A 97 3.44 -0.33 -11.77
CA ASP A 97 2.83 0.98 -11.53
C ASP A 97 3.29 1.56 -10.17
N LEU A 98 3.30 0.73 -9.11
CA LEU A 98 3.75 1.14 -7.77
C LEU A 98 5.24 1.52 -7.76
N CYS A 99 6.11 0.68 -8.31
CA CYS A 99 7.55 0.96 -8.39
C CYS A 99 7.86 2.22 -9.19
N ARG A 100 7.13 2.47 -10.29
CA ARG A 100 7.27 3.73 -11.05
C ARG A 100 6.85 4.96 -10.23
N ALA A 101 5.79 4.85 -9.43
CA ALA A 101 5.38 5.93 -8.55
C ALA A 101 6.47 6.23 -7.50
N TYR A 102 7.01 5.18 -6.86
CA TYR A 102 8.12 5.33 -5.92
C TYR A 102 9.38 5.89 -6.56
N LEU A 103 9.75 5.44 -7.76
CA LEU A 103 10.88 6.02 -8.49
C LEU A 103 10.68 7.49 -8.80
N LEU A 104 9.46 7.90 -9.15
CA LEU A 104 9.12 9.30 -9.39
C LEU A 104 9.27 10.14 -8.11
N GLU A 105 8.78 9.64 -6.98
CA GLU A 105 8.95 10.30 -5.68
C GLU A 105 10.42 10.42 -5.29
N ALA A 106 11.21 9.36 -5.47
CA ALA A 106 12.65 9.40 -5.26
C ALA A 106 13.31 10.46 -6.17
N LYS A 107 12.94 10.54 -7.45
CA LYS A 107 13.47 11.57 -8.36
C LYS A 107 13.17 12.99 -7.88
N TRP A 108 11.98 13.23 -7.34
CA TRP A 108 11.65 14.53 -6.72
C TRP A 108 12.54 14.80 -5.51
N TYR A 109 12.72 13.82 -4.62
CA TYR A 109 13.61 13.92 -3.47
C TYR A 109 15.05 14.27 -3.87
N TYR A 110 15.62 13.54 -4.82
CA TYR A 110 16.99 13.79 -5.30
C TYR A 110 17.16 15.14 -5.99
N SER A 111 16.09 15.69 -6.58
CA SER A 111 16.12 16.99 -7.26
C SER A 111 15.93 18.18 -6.32
N GLY A 112 15.13 18.01 -5.26
CA GLY A 112 14.65 19.11 -4.42
C GLY A 112 14.88 18.98 -2.91
N GLY A 113 15.37 17.83 -2.45
CA GLY A 113 15.62 17.53 -1.03
C GLY A 113 14.37 17.19 -0.19
N ASP A 114 13.17 17.25 -0.77
CA ASP A 114 11.90 16.88 -0.14
C ASP A 114 10.92 16.33 -1.18
N VAL A 115 9.98 15.50 -0.73
CA VAL A 115 8.86 15.00 -1.54
C VAL A 115 7.58 15.68 -1.03
N PRO A 116 7.08 16.73 -1.71
CA PRO A 116 5.96 17.49 -1.20
C PRO A 116 4.72 16.59 -1.07
N LYS A 117 4.15 16.56 0.13
CA LYS A 117 2.90 15.84 0.42
C LYS A 117 1.70 16.75 0.16
N SER A 118 0.49 16.19 0.23
CA SER A 118 -0.75 16.87 -0.17
C SER A 118 -0.95 18.27 0.43
N ILE A 119 -0.59 18.47 1.70
CA ILE A 119 -0.64 19.77 2.39
C ILE A 119 0.33 20.76 1.74
N GLN A 120 1.61 20.37 1.57
CA GLN A 120 2.64 21.22 0.98
C GLN A 120 2.34 21.54 -0.49
N CYS A 121 1.85 20.57 -1.27
CA CYS A 121 1.42 20.81 -2.65
C CYS A 121 0.34 21.89 -2.71
N TYR A 122 -0.70 21.78 -1.88
CA TYR A 122 -1.78 22.77 -1.86
C TYR A 122 -1.28 24.16 -1.44
N MET A 123 -0.44 24.25 -0.41
CA MET A 123 0.17 25.51 0.02
C MET A 123 0.99 26.15 -1.10
N ASN A 124 1.81 25.36 -1.81
CA ASN A 124 2.67 25.86 -2.89
C ASN A 124 1.85 26.31 -4.12
N GLU A 125 0.77 25.60 -4.44
CA GLU A 125 -0.08 25.91 -5.60
C GLU A 125 -0.99 27.13 -5.38
N THR A 126 -1.43 27.36 -4.14
CA THR A 126 -2.46 28.37 -3.83
C THR A 126 -1.96 29.55 -2.99
N GLY A 127 -0.79 29.42 -2.35
CA GLY A 127 -0.31 30.38 -1.34
C GLY A 127 -1.06 30.33 -0.01
N ALA A 128 -1.89 29.30 0.22
CA ALA A 128 -2.69 29.15 1.43
C ALA A 128 -1.84 28.84 2.67
N SER A 129 -2.39 29.11 3.85
CA SER A 129 -1.79 28.73 5.12
C SER A 129 -1.81 27.20 5.32
N GLU A 130 -0.97 26.69 6.21
CA GLU A 130 -1.00 25.26 6.57
C GLU A 130 -2.35 24.84 7.18
N GLU A 131 -3.00 25.73 7.94
CA GLU A 131 -4.31 25.49 8.53
C GLU A 131 -5.39 25.32 7.44
N ASP A 132 -5.41 26.24 6.47
CA ASP A 132 -6.33 26.17 5.32
C ASP A 132 -6.07 24.93 4.46
N ALA A 133 -4.80 24.60 4.24
CA ALA A 133 -4.41 23.40 3.50
C ALA A 133 -4.87 22.13 4.21
N ARG A 134 -4.67 22.03 5.54
CA ARG A 134 -5.18 20.90 6.34
C ARG A 134 -6.69 20.79 6.26
N GLU A 135 -7.40 21.91 6.35
CA GLU A 135 -8.86 21.90 6.25
C GLU A 135 -9.36 21.49 4.86
N PHE A 136 -8.68 21.95 3.81
CA PHE A 136 -8.94 21.52 2.45
C PHE A 136 -8.76 20.00 2.29
N ILE A 137 -7.65 19.43 2.78
CA ILE A 137 -7.41 17.98 2.74
C ILE A 137 -8.49 17.22 3.54
N ARG A 138 -8.92 17.71 4.70
CA ARG A 138 -10.05 17.10 5.45
C ARG A 138 -11.35 17.14 4.66
N CYS A 139 -11.64 18.26 3.99
CA CYS A 139 -12.80 18.39 3.10
C CYS A 139 -12.73 17.39 1.93
N LEU A 140 -11.55 17.21 1.31
CA LEU A 140 -11.35 16.22 0.25
C LEU A 140 -11.58 14.79 0.74
N ILE A 141 -11.07 14.44 1.93
CA ILE A 141 -11.31 13.12 2.54
C ILE A 141 -12.82 12.93 2.77
N SER A 142 -13.51 13.92 3.36
CA SER A 142 -14.96 13.87 3.60
C SER A 142 -15.77 13.73 2.31
N ALA A 143 -15.41 14.49 1.27
CA ALA A 143 -16.03 14.41 -0.05
C ALA A 143 -15.82 13.04 -0.71
N THR A 144 -14.62 12.46 -0.55
CA THR A 144 -14.29 11.12 -1.08
C THR A 144 -15.10 10.04 -0.37
N TRP A 145 -15.23 10.12 0.96
CA TRP A 145 -16.13 9.24 1.72
C TRP A 145 -17.58 9.32 1.26
N LYS A 146 -18.10 10.53 1.02
CA LYS A 146 -19.46 10.72 0.49
C LYS A 146 -19.63 10.09 -0.89
N LYS A 147 -18.64 10.19 -1.77
CA LYS A 147 -18.65 9.53 -3.09
C LYS A 147 -18.68 8.01 -2.94
N MET A 148 -17.80 7.45 -2.11
CA MET A 148 -17.79 6.01 -1.83
C MET A 148 -19.14 5.50 -1.29
N ILE A 149 -19.79 6.28 -0.40
CA ILE A 149 -21.13 5.96 0.11
C ILE A 149 -22.20 6.11 -0.98
N GLY A 150 -22.14 7.18 -1.79
CA GLY A 150 -23.08 7.42 -2.90
C GLY A 150 -23.00 6.36 -4.01
N GLU A 151 -21.81 5.81 -4.24
CA GLU A 151 -21.54 4.69 -5.16
C GLU A 151 -22.15 3.35 -4.66
N GLN A 152 -22.68 3.27 -3.44
CA GLN A 152 -23.52 2.15 -2.97
C GLN A 152 -24.93 2.16 -3.57
N SER A 153 -25.25 3.12 -4.45
CA SER A 153 -26.37 2.97 -5.39
C SER A 153 -26.28 1.60 -6.06
N MET A 154 -27.41 0.92 -6.25
CA MET A 154 -27.56 -0.50 -6.68
C MET A 154 -26.88 -0.89 -8.01
N THR A 155 -26.03 -0.04 -8.57
CA THR A 155 -25.39 -0.13 -9.89
C THR A 155 -23.92 -0.53 -9.87
N SER A 156 -23.30 -0.74 -8.71
CA SER A 156 -21.88 -1.14 -8.65
C SER A 156 -21.65 -2.51 -9.31
N PRO A 157 -20.63 -2.67 -10.18
CA PRO A 157 -20.28 -3.95 -10.79
C PRO A 157 -19.58 -4.90 -9.80
N PHE A 158 -19.24 -4.44 -8.59
CA PHE A 158 -18.50 -5.21 -7.61
C PHE A 158 -19.42 -5.89 -6.58
N SER A 159 -18.95 -7.01 -6.01
CA SER A 159 -19.69 -7.72 -4.97
C SER A 159 -19.79 -6.88 -3.69
N LYS A 160 -20.86 -7.07 -2.92
CA LYS A 160 -21.03 -6.42 -1.61
C LYS A 160 -19.85 -6.68 -0.69
N THR A 161 -19.28 -7.88 -0.75
CA THR A 161 -18.07 -8.27 0.00
C THR A 161 -16.87 -7.43 -0.40
N PHE A 162 -16.62 -7.25 -1.69
CA PHE A 162 -15.52 -6.43 -2.17
C PHE A 162 -15.68 -4.97 -1.72
N ILE A 163 -16.89 -4.43 -1.83
CA ILE A 163 -17.21 -3.07 -1.36
C ILE A 163 -16.96 -2.94 0.15
N GLU A 164 -17.39 -3.91 0.97
CA GLU A 164 -17.14 -3.90 2.42
C GLU A 164 -15.63 -3.88 2.75
N ILE A 165 -14.83 -4.63 2.00
CA ILE A 165 -13.36 -4.67 2.16
C ILE A 165 -12.75 -3.29 1.87
N GLU A 166 -13.15 -2.63 0.77
CA GLU A 166 -12.66 -1.29 0.40
C GLU A 166 -13.03 -0.23 1.44
N PHE A 167 -14.26 -0.28 1.97
CA PHE A 167 -14.67 0.60 3.07
C PHE A 167 -13.84 0.38 4.33
N ASN A 168 -13.56 -0.88 4.66
CA ASN A 168 -12.74 -1.21 5.82
C ASN A 168 -11.27 -0.80 5.62
N LEU A 169 -10.76 -0.79 4.39
CA LEU A 169 -9.43 -0.25 4.09
C LEU A 169 -9.35 1.25 4.40
N GLY A 170 -10.35 2.03 4.00
CA GLY A 170 -10.45 3.45 4.37
C GLY A 170 -10.53 3.67 5.88
N ARG A 171 -11.33 2.88 6.59
CA ARG A 171 -11.42 2.93 8.07
C ARG A 171 -10.10 2.55 8.74
N MET A 172 -9.40 1.55 8.20
CA MET A 172 -8.09 1.15 8.71
C MET A 172 -7.08 2.28 8.58
N ALA A 173 -7.01 2.94 7.42
CA ALA A 173 -6.12 4.08 7.23
C ALA A 173 -6.43 5.20 8.25
N GLN A 174 -7.71 5.53 8.46
CA GLN A 174 -8.09 6.52 9.47
C GLN A 174 -7.67 6.12 10.88
N CYS A 175 -7.84 4.84 11.26
CA CYS A 175 -7.47 4.34 12.58
C CYS A 175 -5.96 4.35 12.81
N ILE A 176 -5.17 3.93 11.80
CA ILE A 176 -3.70 3.89 11.88
C ILE A 176 -3.12 5.30 11.97
N TYR A 177 -3.68 6.25 11.23
CA TYR A 177 -3.13 7.60 11.09
C TYR A 177 -3.82 8.67 11.96
N GLN A 178 -4.75 8.28 12.84
CA GLN A 178 -5.53 9.23 13.65
C GLN A 178 -4.65 10.09 14.57
N TYR A 179 -3.57 9.50 15.10
CA TYR A 179 -2.70 10.10 16.12
C TYR A 179 -1.25 10.26 15.64
N GLY A 180 -1.03 10.31 14.32
CA GLY A 180 0.29 10.33 13.71
C GLY A 180 0.60 9.05 12.96
N ASP A 181 1.87 8.77 12.69
CA ASP A 181 2.27 7.57 11.96
C ASP A 181 2.23 6.33 12.86
N GLY A 182 1.13 5.58 12.79
CA GLY A 182 0.97 4.32 13.51
C GLY A 182 1.63 3.10 12.86
N HIS A 183 2.29 3.26 11.71
CA HIS A 183 2.93 2.16 10.96
C HIS A 183 4.46 2.23 11.07
N GLY A 184 5.07 3.36 10.73
CA GLY A 184 6.52 3.56 10.78
C GLY A 184 7.05 3.89 12.17
N VAL A 185 6.23 4.50 13.04
CA VAL A 185 6.59 4.81 14.42
C VAL A 185 5.90 3.86 15.39
N ARG A 186 6.65 3.34 16.37
CA ARG A 186 6.09 2.57 17.48
C ARG A 186 5.34 3.50 18.43
N ASN A 187 4.12 3.88 18.10
CA ASN A 187 3.24 4.62 18.99
C ASN A 187 2.59 3.69 20.05
N HIS A 188 2.09 4.28 21.14
CA HIS A 188 1.48 3.51 22.23
C HIS A 188 0.07 3.04 21.84
N GLU A 189 -0.67 3.85 21.10
CA GLU A 189 -2.07 3.65 20.75
C GLU A 189 -2.27 2.47 19.78
N THR A 190 -1.47 2.38 18.71
CA THR A 190 -1.53 1.22 17.80
C THR A 190 -1.10 -0.04 18.54
N LYS A 191 -0.10 0.05 19.44
CA LYS A 191 0.35 -1.09 20.24
C LYS A 191 -0.77 -1.60 21.16
N ASP A 192 -1.51 -0.71 21.82
CA ASP A 192 -2.62 -1.09 22.71
C ASP A 192 -3.79 -1.72 21.91
N HIS A 193 -4.11 -1.18 20.73
CA HIS A 193 -5.05 -1.82 19.81
C HIS A 193 -4.58 -3.23 19.40
N LEU A 194 -3.30 -3.43 19.11
CA LEU A 194 -2.76 -4.76 18.77
C LEU A 194 -2.81 -5.73 19.95
N LEU A 195 -2.47 -5.28 21.16
CA LEU A 195 -2.51 -6.11 22.36
C LEU A 195 -3.92 -6.58 22.69
N SER A 196 -4.91 -5.68 22.62
CA SER A 196 -6.30 -6.04 22.88
C SER A 196 -6.87 -7.01 21.85
N LEU A 197 -6.45 -6.91 20.58
CA LEU A 197 -6.97 -7.75 19.50
C LEU A 197 -6.33 -9.14 19.40
N PHE A 198 -5.03 -9.26 19.70
CA PHE A 198 -4.28 -10.50 19.45
C PHE A 198 -3.83 -11.23 20.70
N VAL A 199 -3.77 -10.56 21.85
CA VAL A 199 -3.17 -11.10 23.07
C VAL A 199 -4.19 -11.21 24.20
N GLN A 200 -5.00 -10.18 24.40
CA GLN A 200 -5.95 -10.14 25.50
C GLN A 200 -7.25 -10.87 25.12
N LEU A 201 -7.64 -11.84 25.94
CA LEU A 201 -8.95 -12.47 25.82
C LEU A 201 -10.02 -11.51 26.35
N ILE A 202 -11.16 -11.47 25.67
CA ILE A 202 -12.34 -10.75 26.17
C ILE A 202 -12.80 -11.47 27.45
N PRO A 203 -12.90 -10.79 28.60
CA PRO A 203 -13.42 -11.39 29.82
C PRO A 203 -14.83 -11.93 29.57
N PRO A 204 -15.19 -13.08 30.18
CA PRO A 204 -16.50 -13.70 30.00
C PRO A 204 -17.66 -12.86 30.53
#